data_AF-A0A966E219-F1
#
_entry.id   AF-A0A966E219-F1
#
_cell.length_a   1.000
_cell.length_b   1.000
_cell.length_c   1.000
_cell.angle_alpha   90.00
_cell.angle_beta   90.00
_cell.angle_gamma   90.00
#
_symmetry.space_group_name_H-M   'P 1'
#
loop_
_entity.id
_entity.type
_entity.pdbx_description
1 polymer ?
#
loop_
_entity_poly.entity_id
_entity_poly.type
_entity_poly.pdbx_seq_one_letter_code
_entity_poly.pdbx_strand_id
1 'polypeptide(L)'
;HPMIVHLLVSHIPVDMNNFVINFGVMMMKDPALSEAENKAMVEAYTEKNIESFHQDVAIWNNKCIIDNPLMCDGDGPIHMVRKWYSQFMTDIDEVREDQVRARQHVTVEGPTVEEVIAAMG
;
A
#
# COMPACT_ATOMS: atom_id res chain seq x y z
N HIS A 1 -10.86 14.97 19.40
CA HIS A 1 -9.55 14.27 19.40
C HIS A 1 -9.32 13.76 17.97
N PRO A 2 -8.09 13.73 17.42
CA PRO A 2 -7.89 13.12 16.10
C PRO A 2 -8.33 11.65 16.14
N MET A 3 -9.06 11.21 15.12
CA MET A 3 -9.43 9.80 14.97
C MET A 3 -8.16 8.99 14.69
N ILE A 4 -7.85 8.01 15.53
CA ILE A 4 -6.71 7.11 15.34
C ILE A 4 -7.22 5.78 14.82
N VAL A 5 -6.71 5.38 13.65
CA VAL A 5 -7.06 4.13 12.96
C VAL A 5 -5.81 3.38 12.57
N HIS A 6 -5.87 2.06 12.70
CA HIS A 6 -4.87 1.13 12.18
C HIS A 6 -5.52 0.19 11.18
N LEU A 7 -4.88 0.05 10.02
CA LEU A 7 -5.24 -0.92 8.99
C LEU A 7 -4.19 -2.03 8.99
N LEU A 8 -4.65 -3.27 8.94
CA LEU A 8 -3.80 -4.44 8.75
C LEU A 8 -4.10 -5.03 7.38
N VAL A 9 -3.07 -5.11 6.54
CA VAL A 9 -3.09 -5.92 5.31
C VAL A 9 -2.00 -6.98 5.48
N SER A 10 -2.38 -8.25 5.43
CA SER A 10 -1.43 -9.36 5.46
C SER A 10 -1.81 -10.41 4.42
N HIS A 11 -0.83 -11.18 3.97
CA HIS A 11 -1.08 -12.27 3.04
C HIS A 11 -0.18 -13.46 3.33
N ILE A 12 -0.68 -14.65 3.00
CA ILE A 12 0.01 -15.91 3.21
C ILE A 12 -0.08 -16.70 1.89
N PRO A 13 1.05 -17.07 1.27
CA PRO A 13 1.02 -17.87 0.05
C PRO A 13 0.45 -19.25 0.33
N VAL A 14 -0.45 -19.71 -0.55
CA VAL A 14 -0.94 -21.09 -0.58
C VAL A 14 -0.07 -21.91 -1.53
N ASP A 15 0.19 -21.34 -2.70
CA ASP A 15 1.13 -21.85 -3.71
C ASP A 15 1.69 -20.67 -4.52
N MET A 16 2.36 -20.94 -5.64
CA MET A 16 2.99 -19.92 -6.49
C MET A 16 2.00 -19.03 -7.26
N ASN A 17 0.73 -19.41 -7.30
CA ASN A 17 -0.33 -18.75 -8.05
C ASN A 17 -1.47 -18.24 -7.15
N ASN A 18 -1.56 -18.71 -5.91
CA ASN A 18 -2.64 -18.41 -4.98
C ASN A 18 -2.12 -17.97 -3.61
N PHE A 19 -2.79 -17.01 -2.99
CA PHE A 19 -2.52 -16.58 -1.62
C PHE A 19 -3.83 -16.19 -0.92
N VAL A 20 -3.84 -16.30 0.41
CA VAL A 20 -4.89 -15.74 1.25
C VAL A 20 -4.48 -14.32 1.62
N ILE A 21 -5.39 -13.36 1.49
CA ILE A 21 -5.19 -11.98 1.94
C ILE A 21 -6.20 -11.65 3.03
N ASN A 22 -5.71 -11.05 4.12
CA ASN A 22 -6.50 -10.65 5.28
C ASN A 22 -6.49 -9.13 5.39
N PHE A 23 -7.64 -8.57 5.72
CA PHE A 23 -7.83 -7.15 5.96
C PHE A 23 -8.48 -6.93 7.32
N GLY A 24 -7.90 -6.02 8.11
CA GLY A 24 -8.40 -5.69 9.45
C GLY A 24 -8.40 -4.19 9.69
N VAL A 25 -9.42 -3.71 10.41
CA VAL A 25 -9.58 -2.31 10.80
C VAL A 25 -9.70 -2.24 12.32
N MET A 26 -8.89 -1.37 12.93
CA MET A 26 -8.97 -1.05 14.35
C MET A 26 -9.05 0.46 14.52
N MET A 27 -9.95 0.92 15.38
CA MET A 27 -10.14 2.34 15.66
C MET A 27 -10.11 2.58 17.16
N MET A 28 -9.42 3.64 17.58
CA MET A 28 -9.42 4.09 18.96
C MET A 28 -10.80 4.62 19.35
N LYS A 29 -11.34 4.14 20.48
CA LYS A 29 -12.61 4.64 21.03
C LYS A 29 -12.50 6.12 21.38
N ASP A 30 -13.51 6.91 21.01
CA ASP A 30 -13.66 8.28 21.48
C ASP A 30 -14.28 8.25 22.89
N PRO A 31 -13.59 8.78 23.92
CA PRO A 31 -14.12 8.81 25.29
C PRO A 31 -15.34 9.74 25.46
N ALA A 32 -15.62 10.63 24.51
CA ALA A 32 -16.80 11.49 24.54
C ALA A 32 -18.08 10.78 24.03
N LEU A 33 -17.95 9.61 23.41
CA LEU A 33 -19.07 8.85 22.86
C LEU A 33 -19.42 7.66 23.76
N SER A 34 -20.69 7.28 23.74
CA SER A 34 -21.15 6.04 24.35
C SER A 34 -20.51 4.81 23.68
N GLU A 35 -20.60 3.65 24.33
CA GLU A 35 -20.12 2.39 23.75
C GLU A 35 -20.86 2.05 22.45
N ALA A 36 -22.17 2.30 22.39
CA ALA A 36 -22.99 2.04 21.21
C ALA A 36 -22.59 2.94 20.03
N GLU A 37 -22.35 4.23 20.27
CA GLU A 37 -21.90 5.18 19.24
C GLU A 37 -20.50 4.83 18.73
N ASN A 38 -19.57 4.50 19.63
CA ASN A 38 -18.24 4.02 19.26
C ASN A 38 -18.32 2.76 18.38
N LYS A 39 -19.14 1.79 18.77
CA LYS A 39 -19.34 0.56 18.00
C LYS A 39 -19.88 0.85 16.60
N ALA A 40 -20.94 1.66 16.51
CA ALA A 40 -21.53 2.04 15.22
C ALA A 40 -20.53 2.79 14.32
N MET A 41 -19.69 3.65 14.90
CA MET A 41 -18.64 4.35 14.17
C MET A 41 -17.58 3.40 13.62
N VAL A 42 -17.10 2.44 14.42
CA VAL A 42 -16.14 1.43 13.96
C VAL A 42 -16.73 0.56 12.86
N GLU A 43 -17.99 0.13 13.00
CA GLU A 43 -18.68 -0.68 11.99
C GLU A 43 -18.79 0.07 10.66
N ALA A 44 -19.30 1.29 10.67
CA ALA A 44 -19.44 2.10 9.46
C ALA A 44 -18.10 2.43 8.80
N TYR A 45 -17.04 2.66 9.60
CA TYR A 45 -15.70 2.92 9.06
C TYR A 45 -15.08 1.65 8.48
N THR A 46 -15.28 0.51 9.13
CA THR A 46 -14.79 -0.79 8.66
C THR A 46 -15.42 -1.16 7.33
N GLU A 47 -16.73 -0.97 7.18
CA GLU A 47 -17.45 -1.23 5.93
C GLU A 47 -16.86 -0.43 4.75
N LYS A 48 -16.68 0.89 4.92
CA LYS A 48 -16.07 1.74 3.88
C LYS A 48 -14.65 1.31 3.52
N ASN A 49 -13.84 0.89 4.49
CA ASN A 49 -12.48 0.44 4.23
C ASN A 49 -12.47 -0.91 3.50
N ILE A 50 -13.41 -1.80 3.81
CA ILE A 50 -13.60 -3.05 3.06
C ILE A 50 -13.99 -2.74 1.62
N GLU A 51 -14.91 -1.80 1.39
CA GLU A 51 -15.29 -1.37 0.04
C GLU A 51 -14.08 -0.84 -0.75
N SER A 52 -13.27 0.04 -0.16
CA SER A 52 -12.03 0.52 -0.78
C SER A 52 -11.04 -0.62 -1.06
N PHE A 53 -10.86 -1.54 -0.11
CA PHE A 53 -9.97 -2.68 -0.28
C PHE A 53 -10.43 -3.62 -1.39
N HIS A 54 -11.74 -3.76 -1.60
CA HIS A 54 -12.27 -4.53 -2.74
C HIS A 54 -11.95 -3.90 -4.09
N GLN A 55 -11.76 -2.59 -4.17
CA GLN A 55 -11.30 -1.92 -5.40
C GLN A 55 -9.86 -2.35 -5.73
N ASP A 56 -8.97 -2.40 -4.73
CA ASP A 56 -7.62 -2.92 -4.91
C ASP A 56 -7.62 -4.39 -5.34
N VAL A 57 -8.45 -5.22 -4.69
CA VAL A 57 -8.62 -6.65 -5.03
C VAL A 57 -9.12 -6.83 -6.46
N ALA A 58 -10.05 -5.99 -6.93
CA ALA A 58 -10.53 -6.03 -8.30
C ALA A 58 -9.38 -5.77 -9.29
N ILE A 59 -8.47 -4.84 -9.00
CA ILE A 59 -7.28 -4.61 -9.83
C ILE A 59 -6.32 -5.81 -9.75
N TRP A 60 -6.06 -6.36 -8.56
CA TRP A 60 -5.16 -7.51 -8.39
C TRP A 60 -5.62 -8.77 -9.12
N ASN A 61 -6.94 -9.01 -9.18
CA ASN A 61 -7.53 -10.13 -9.91
C ASN A 61 -7.49 -9.97 -11.43
N ASN A 62 -7.28 -8.75 -11.94
CA ASN A 62 -7.36 -8.44 -13.37
C ASN A 62 -6.05 -7.86 -13.93
N LYS A 63 -4.92 -8.10 -13.27
CA LYS A 63 -3.58 -7.69 -13.73
C LYS A 63 -2.68 -8.90 -13.99
N CYS A 64 -1.57 -8.66 -14.67
CA CYS A 64 -0.47 -9.61 -14.81
C CYS A 64 0.79 -9.11 -14.09
N ILE A 65 1.80 -9.99 -14.01
CA ILE A 65 3.14 -9.64 -13.55
C ILE A 65 3.88 -9.00 -14.72
N ILE A 66 4.54 -7.86 -14.46
CA ILE A 66 5.41 -7.16 -15.40
C ILE A 66 6.79 -7.02 -14.74
N ASP A 67 7.78 -7.77 -15.21
CA ASP A 67 9.11 -7.81 -14.60
C ASP A 67 9.91 -6.52 -14.79
N ASN A 68 9.79 -5.91 -15.97
CA ASN A 68 10.42 -4.63 -16.32
C ASN A 68 9.33 -3.58 -16.63
N PRO A 69 8.72 -2.96 -15.61
CA PRO A 69 7.67 -1.97 -15.82
C PRO A 69 8.23 -0.72 -16.49
N LEU A 70 7.54 -0.21 -17.50
CA LEU A 70 7.79 1.13 -18.03
C LEU A 70 7.36 2.14 -16.96
N MET A 71 8.26 3.06 -16.60
CA MET A 71 8.06 4.03 -15.52
C MET A 71 7.92 5.44 -16.09
N CYS A 72 7.14 6.29 -15.42
CA CYS A 72 7.04 7.72 -15.72
C CYS A 72 7.33 8.59 -14.48
N ASP A 73 7.42 9.91 -14.71
CA ASP A 73 7.54 10.89 -13.64
C ASP A 73 6.29 10.85 -12.76
N GLY A 74 6.47 10.59 -11.46
CA GLY A 74 5.40 10.42 -10.48
C GLY A 74 5.25 8.98 -9.97
N ASP A 75 5.80 7.98 -10.68
CA ASP A 75 5.83 6.63 -10.15
C ASP A 75 6.73 6.51 -8.91
N GLY A 76 6.27 5.71 -7.96
CA GLY A 76 7.08 5.34 -6.80
C GLY A 76 8.30 4.47 -7.20
N PRO A 77 9.19 4.17 -6.23
CA PRO A 77 10.46 3.49 -6.49
C PRO A 77 10.29 1.96 -6.63
N ILE A 78 9.48 1.49 -7.58
CA ILE A 78 9.09 0.07 -7.76
C ILE A 78 10.31 -0.86 -7.81
N HIS A 79 11.34 -0.51 -8.58
CA HIS A 79 12.58 -1.29 -8.67
C HIS A 79 13.30 -1.42 -7.33
N MET A 80 13.26 -0.38 -6.49
CA MET A 80 13.88 -0.43 -5.16
C MET A 80 13.07 -1.30 -4.21
N VAL A 81 11.74 -1.20 -4.23
CA VAL A 81 10.86 -2.06 -3.42
C VAL A 81 11.05 -3.53 -3.80
N ARG A 82 11.11 -3.85 -5.10
CA ARG A 82 11.36 -5.23 -5.58
C ARG A 82 12.74 -5.75 -5.15
N LYS A 83 13.78 -4.92 -5.24
CA LYS A 83 15.13 -5.28 -4.77
C LYS A 83 15.16 -5.52 -3.26
N TRP A 84 14.42 -4.73 -2.48
CA TRP A 84 14.31 -4.96 -1.04
C TRP A 84 13.55 -6.25 -0.75
N TYR A 85 12.42 -6.48 -1.41
CA TYR A 85 11.60 -7.68 -1.20
C TYR A 85 12.31 -8.98 -1.57
N SER A 86 13.24 -8.94 -2.55
CA SER A 86 13.96 -10.13 -2.98
C SER A 86 14.82 -10.78 -1.89
N GLN A 87 15.15 -10.06 -0.80
CA GLN A 87 15.87 -10.64 0.35
C GLN A 87 15.13 -11.82 0.98
N PHE A 88 13.79 -11.83 0.93
CA PHE A 88 12.96 -12.91 1.49
C PHE A 88 12.93 -14.16 0.59
N MET A 89 13.55 -14.09 -0.58
CA MET A 89 13.70 -15.17 -1.55
C MET A 89 15.18 -15.54 -1.74
N THR A 90 16.06 -15.04 -0.87
CA THR A 90 17.51 -15.28 -0.88
C THR A 90 17.86 -16.01 0.43
N ASP A 91 18.77 -16.98 0.36
CA ASP A 91 19.27 -17.63 1.57
C ASP A 91 19.97 -16.60 2.47
N ILE A 92 19.85 -16.75 3.79
CA ILE A 92 20.24 -15.72 4.77
C ILE A 92 21.71 -15.31 4.63
N ASP A 93 22.60 -16.24 4.31
CA ASP A 93 24.03 -16.00 4.12
C ASP A 93 24.39 -15.39 2.76
N GLU A 94 23.44 -15.33 1.82
CA GLU A 94 23.59 -14.72 0.50
C GLU A 94 22.92 -13.33 0.39
N VAL A 95 22.20 -12.88 1.41
CA VAL A 95 21.54 -11.56 1.42
C VAL A 95 22.58 -10.45 1.28
N ARG A 96 22.43 -9.63 0.23
CA ARG A 96 23.36 -8.54 -0.10
C ARG A 96 22.99 -7.23 0.60
N GLU A 97 24.01 -6.42 0.91
CA GLU A 97 23.83 -5.11 1.57
C GLU A 97 22.85 -4.20 0.82
N ASP A 98 22.85 -4.23 -0.51
CA ASP A 98 21.97 -3.37 -1.32
C ASP A 98 20.49 -3.78 -1.31
N GLN A 99 20.16 -5.00 -0.85
CA GLN A 99 18.79 -5.48 -0.62
C GLN A 99 18.23 -4.98 0.72
N VAL A 100 19.08 -4.82 1.74
CA VAL A 100 18.65 -4.43 3.10
C VAL A 100 18.84 -2.96 3.43
N ARG A 101 19.65 -2.24 2.62
CA ARG A 101 19.94 -0.82 2.85
C ARG A 101 18.65 -0.01 2.90
N ALA A 102 18.41 0.66 4.04
CA ALA A 102 17.31 1.60 4.19
C ALA A 102 17.40 2.73 3.16
N ARG A 103 16.27 3.04 2.51
CA ARG A 103 16.17 4.12 1.53
C ARG A 103 14.92 4.94 1.81
N GLN A 104 15.05 6.24 1.66
CA GLN A 104 13.92 7.15 1.66
C GLN A 104 13.76 7.69 0.24
N HIS A 105 12.54 7.61 -0.28
CA HIS A 105 12.16 8.25 -1.52
C HIS A 105 11.11 9.30 -1.19
N VAL A 106 11.29 10.50 -1.72
CA VAL A 106 10.32 11.59 -1.60
C VAL A 106 9.85 11.89 -3.01
N THR A 107 8.58 11.60 -3.28
CA THR A 107 7.92 12.06 -4.50
C THR A 107 7.66 13.55 -4.33
N VAL A 108 8.28 14.36 -5.18
CA VAL A 108 7.97 15.79 -5.29
C VAL A 108 6.79 15.96 -6.24
N GLU A 109 5.89 16.89 -5.95
CA GLU A 109 4.84 17.25 -6.91
C GLU A 109 5.49 17.71 -8.21
N GLY A 110 5.06 17.11 -9.33
CA GLY A 110 5.44 17.57 -10.65
C GLY A 110 4.78 18.91 -10.98
N PRO A 111 5.28 19.63 -12.00
CA PRO A 111 4.65 20.85 -12.47
C PRO A 111 3.21 20.59 -12.93
N THR A 112 2.33 21.60 -12.81
CA THR A 112 0.96 21.47 -13.30
C THR A 112 0.92 21.35 -14.83
N VAL A 113 -0.20 20.88 -15.37
CA VAL A 113 -0.41 20.81 -16.83
C VAL A 113 -0.26 22.21 -17.45
N GLU A 114 -0.76 23.25 -16.78
CA GLU A 114 -0.62 24.64 -17.22
C GLU A 114 0.85 25.09 -17.27
N GLU A 115 1.65 24.74 -16.25
CA GLU A 115 3.07 25.07 -16.18
C GLU A 115 3.88 24.38 -17.28
N VAL A 116 3.59 23.10 -17.55
CA VAL A 116 4.24 22.36 -18.64
C VAL A 116 3.86 22.96 -19.99
N ILE A 117 2.58 23.26 -20.23
CA ILE A 117 2.11 23.88 -21.48
C ILE A 117 2.77 25.25 -21.69
N ALA A 118 2.85 26.08 -20.66
CA ALA A 118 3.51 27.39 -20.74
C ALA A 118 5.01 27.30 -21.06
N ALA A 119 5.68 26.25 -20.60
CA ALA A 119 7.09 26.00 -20.88
C ALA A 119 7.37 25.45 -22.30
N MET A 120 6.34 24.90 -22.98
CA MET A 120 6.47 24.31 -24.32
C MET A 120 6.35 25.32 -25.47
N GLY A 121 5.91 26.56 -25.20
CA GLY A 121 5.80 27.65 -26.18
C GLY A 121 4.43 27.74 -26.86
#